data_AF-A0A5V2THZ5-F1
#
_entry.id   AF-A0A5V2THZ5-F1
#
_cell.length_a   1.000
_cell.length_b   1.000
_cell.length_c   1.000
_cell.angle_alpha   90.00
_cell.angle_beta   90.00
_cell.angle_gamma   90.00
#
_symmetry.space_group_name_H-M   'P 1'
#
loop_
_entity.id
_entity.type
_entity.pdbx_description
1 polymer ?
#
loop_
_entity_poly.entity_id
_entity_poly.type
_entity_poly.pdbx_seq_one_letter_code
_entity_poly.pdbx_strand_id
1 'polypeptide(L)'
;INGKDVTVLVSKYIQGRELDVEDEDNYRMAEALLKSRGVYMHDINILGNILIKEGVLFFVDGDQIVLSQESRQQRSVSLATRQLEEQIKAHHLIKLKRAETEENTEDIEYYKSLIADLDALIGEEEQTPAPGRRFKLAAPEEGTLVAKVLKNELKK
;
A
#
# COMPACT_ATOMS: atom_id res chain seq x y z
N ILE A 1 2.41 30.39 24.14
CA ILE A 1 1.19 29.91 23.42
C ILE A 1 0.37 31.15 23.12
N ASN A 2 0.49 31.70 21.90
CA ASN A 2 0.20 33.11 21.57
C ASN A 2 -1.13 33.31 20.81
N GLY A 3 -2.26 32.84 21.34
CA GLY A 3 -3.60 33.20 20.82
C GLY A 3 -3.81 33.02 19.30
N LYS A 4 -3.02 32.16 18.66
CA LYS A 4 -3.17 31.83 17.24
C LYS A 4 -4.22 30.74 17.14
N ASP A 5 -5.22 30.94 16.28
CA ASP A 5 -6.18 29.91 15.94
C ASP A 5 -5.43 28.70 15.36
N VAL A 6 -5.59 27.56 16.03
CA VAL A 6 -5.02 26.28 15.60
C VAL A 6 -6.16 25.46 15.02
N THR A 7 -5.98 24.99 13.79
CA THR A 7 -6.91 24.05 13.18
C THR A 7 -6.78 22.71 13.89
N VAL A 8 -7.75 22.37 14.73
CA VAL A 8 -7.81 21.08 15.43
C VAL A 8 -8.77 20.17 14.69
N LEU A 9 -8.29 19.00 14.29
CA LEU A 9 -9.13 17.95 13.73
C LEU A 9 -9.65 17.10 14.88
N VAL A 10 -10.89 17.36 15.30
CA VAL A 10 -11.57 16.55 16.32
C VAL A 10 -12.26 15.39 15.61
N SER A 11 -11.71 14.18 15.76
CA SER A 11 -12.38 12.96 15.35
C SER A 11 -13.45 12.54 16.37
N LYS A 12 -14.34 11.63 15.97
CA LYS A 12 -15.36 11.06 16.87
C LYS A 12 -14.69 10.35 18.03
N TYR A 13 -15.08 10.66 19.27
CA TYR A 13 -14.64 9.93 20.43
C TYR A 13 -15.19 8.50 20.41
N ILE A 14 -14.29 7.52 20.46
CA ILE A 14 -14.62 6.09 20.46
C ILE A 14 -14.21 5.53 21.82
N GLN A 15 -15.20 5.29 22.69
CA GLN A 15 -15.02 4.51 23.91
C GLN A 15 -15.08 3.01 23.57
N GLY A 16 -14.01 2.51 22.93
CA GLY A 16 -13.84 1.09 22.64
C GLY A 16 -13.05 0.39 23.74
N ARG A 17 -13.13 -0.95 23.77
CA ARG A 17 -12.15 -1.77 24.48
C ARG A 17 -11.05 -2.15 23.50
N GLU A 18 -9.86 -2.38 24.01
CA GLU A 18 -8.79 -2.92 23.21
C GLU A 18 -9.11 -4.34 22.73
N LEU A 19 -8.76 -4.64 21.48
CA LEU A 19 -8.83 -5.99 20.95
C LEU A 19 -7.55 -6.74 21.33
N ASP A 20 -7.70 -7.90 21.94
CA ASP A 20 -6.58 -8.79 22.19
C ASP A 20 -6.15 -9.45 20.88
N VAL A 21 -5.05 -8.96 20.31
CA VAL A 21 -4.45 -9.44 19.05
C VAL A 21 -3.46 -10.58 19.27
N GLU A 22 -3.17 -10.96 20.52
CA GLU A 22 -2.42 -12.19 20.81
C GLU A 22 -3.29 -13.43 20.56
N ASP A 23 -4.61 -13.29 20.63
CA ASP A 23 -5.58 -14.28 20.17
C ASP A 23 -5.58 -14.36 18.64
N GLU A 24 -5.25 -15.53 18.11
CA GLU A 24 -5.11 -15.78 16.67
C GLU A 24 -6.41 -15.56 15.89
N ASP A 25 -7.58 -15.83 16.48
CA ASP A 25 -8.87 -15.62 15.82
C ASP A 25 -9.18 -14.12 15.70
N ASN A 26 -8.85 -13.34 16.72
CA ASN A 26 -8.99 -11.89 16.69
C ASN A 26 -8.03 -11.25 15.69
N TYR A 27 -6.78 -11.71 15.66
CA TYR A 27 -5.79 -11.29 14.66
C TYR A 27 -6.31 -11.53 13.24
N ARG A 28 -6.75 -12.76 12.95
CA ARG A 28 -7.26 -13.15 11.63
C ARG A 28 -8.50 -12.35 11.23
N MET A 29 -9.39 -12.04 12.18
CA MET A 29 -10.55 -11.20 11.92
C MET A 29 -10.15 -9.77 11.53
N ALA A 30 -9.21 -9.17 12.25
CA ALA A 30 -8.71 -7.82 11.94
C ALA A 30 -7.97 -7.77 10.60
N GLU A 31 -7.11 -8.76 10.34
CA GLU A 31 -6.39 -8.90 9.08
C GLU A 31 -7.34 -9.08 7.90
N ALA A 32 -8.35 -9.95 8.03
CA ALA A 32 -9.35 -10.16 6.99
C ALA A 32 -10.13 -8.88 6.67
N LEU A 33 -10.48 -8.08 7.68
CA LEU A 33 -11.15 -6.80 7.48
C LEU A 33 -10.26 -5.81 6.72
N LEU A 34 -8.99 -5.68 7.09
CA LEU A 34 -8.04 -4.82 6.38
C LEU A 34 -7.85 -5.29 4.93
N LYS A 35 -7.64 -6.59 4.72
CA LYS A 35 -7.47 -7.18 3.39
C LYS A 35 -8.70 -6.98 2.51
N SER A 36 -9.91 -7.14 3.06
CA SER A 36 -11.18 -6.89 2.34
C SER A 36 -11.31 -5.44 1.85
N ARG A 37 -10.61 -4.50 2.49
CA ARG A 37 -10.55 -3.08 2.15
C ARG A 37 -9.34 -2.72 1.29
N GLY A 38 -8.55 -3.70 0.85
CA GLY A 38 -7.36 -3.49 0.03
C GLY A 38 -6.22 -2.81 0.79
N VAL A 39 -6.21 -2.91 2.13
CA VAL A 39 -5.20 -2.30 2.99
C VAL A 39 -4.57 -3.34 3.92
N TYR A 40 -3.44 -2.97 4.49
CA TYR A 40 -2.67 -3.72 5.46
C TYR A 40 -2.15 -2.73 6.50
N MET A 41 -1.92 -3.18 7.73
CA MET A 41 -1.37 -2.36 8.80
C MET A 41 -0.06 -2.99 9.30
N HIS A 42 1.03 -2.24 9.27
CA HIS A 42 2.35 -2.74 9.67
C HIS A 42 2.38 -3.17 11.14
N ASP A 43 1.81 -2.33 12.00
CA ASP A 43 1.85 -2.48 13.45
C ASP A 43 0.51 -3.02 13.99
N ILE A 44 -0.10 -3.97 13.28
CA ILE A 44 -1.38 -4.59 13.66
C ILE A 44 -1.30 -5.30 15.02
N ASN A 45 -0.11 -5.79 15.40
CA ASN A 45 0.15 -6.51 16.65
C ASN A 45 0.46 -5.59 17.83
N ILE A 46 0.49 -4.28 17.63
CA ILE A 46 0.81 -3.34 18.69
C ILE A 46 -0.43 -3.05 19.54
N LEU A 47 -0.23 -3.15 20.85
CA LEU A 47 -1.21 -2.87 21.89
C LEU A 47 -1.72 -1.42 21.75
N GLY A 48 -3.05 -1.25 21.67
CA GLY A 48 -3.77 0.02 21.54
C GLY A 48 -4.17 0.39 20.12
N ASN A 49 -3.67 -0.35 19.12
CA ASN A 49 -3.89 -0.01 17.71
C ASN A 49 -5.25 -0.46 17.18
N ILE A 50 -5.85 -1.49 17.79
CA ILE A 50 -7.15 -2.00 17.42
C ILE A 50 -8.10 -1.91 18.60
N LEU A 51 -9.16 -1.13 18.42
CA LEU A 51 -10.25 -1.03 19.38
C LEU A 51 -11.48 -1.76 18.82
N ILE A 52 -12.20 -2.46 19.68
CA ILE A 52 -13.49 -3.04 19.37
C ILE A 52 -14.59 -2.37 20.19
N LYS A 53 -15.68 -2.00 19.50
CA LYS A 53 -16.89 -1.48 20.14
C LYS A 53 -18.10 -2.02 19.40
N GLU A 54 -19.02 -2.66 20.12
CA GLU A 54 -20.28 -3.21 19.55
C GLU A 54 -20.04 -4.14 18.33
N GLY A 55 -18.94 -4.91 18.36
CA GLY A 55 -18.56 -5.81 17.25
C GLY A 55 -17.92 -5.11 16.05
N VAL A 56 -17.70 -3.79 16.11
CA VAL A 56 -17.02 -3.00 15.08
C VAL A 56 -15.57 -2.76 15.48
N LEU A 57 -14.64 -3.01 14.54
CA LEU A 57 -13.22 -2.72 14.70
C LEU A 57 -12.88 -1.30 14.28
N PHE A 58 -12.05 -0.64 15.08
CA PHE A 58 -11.51 0.70 14.85
C PHE A 58 -9.99 0.62 14.91
N PHE A 59 -9.32 1.17 13.88
CA PHE A 59 -7.87 1.22 13.78
C PHE A 59 -7.42 2.64 14.13
N VAL A 60 -6.53 2.78 15.10
CA VAL A 60 -6.12 4.08 15.66
C VAL A 60 -4.96 4.68 14.88
N ASP A 61 -3.97 3.86 14.54
CA ASP A 61 -2.72 4.29 13.93
C ASP A 61 -2.80 4.23 12.40
N GLY A 62 -3.50 5.21 11.84
CA GLY A 62 -3.85 5.25 10.42
C GLY A 62 -2.67 5.50 9.47
N ASP A 63 -1.58 6.09 9.96
CA ASP A 63 -0.36 6.31 9.18
C ASP A 63 0.45 5.01 8.95
N GLN A 64 0.24 3.99 9.79
CA GLN A 64 0.76 2.64 9.59
C GLN A 64 -0.09 1.79 8.63
N ILE A 65 -1.21 2.33 8.15
CA ILE A 65 -2.08 1.66 7.17
C ILE A 65 -1.57 1.95 5.77
N VAL A 66 -1.26 0.88 5.05
CA VAL A 66 -0.73 0.91 3.70
C VAL A 66 -1.61 0.08 2.77
N LEU A 67 -1.59 0.38 1.47
CA LEU A 67 -2.27 -0.46 0.48
C LEU A 67 -1.71 -1.89 0.53
N SER A 68 -2.58 -2.89 0.39
CA SER A 68 -2.17 -4.29 0.27
C SER A 68 -1.35 -4.49 -1.02
N GLN A 69 -0.52 -5.53 -1.07
CA GLN A 69 0.32 -5.83 -2.25
C GLN A 69 -0.52 -5.95 -3.53
N GLU A 70 -1.67 -6.64 -3.46
CA GLU A 70 -2.62 -6.76 -4.58
C GLU A 70 -3.16 -5.40 -5.04
N SER A 71 -3.47 -4.50 -4.11
CA SER A 71 -3.91 -3.13 -4.44
C SER A 71 -2.76 -2.23 -4.92
N ARG A 72 -1.52 -2.48 -4.48
CA ARG A 72 -0.32 -1.81 -5.00
C ARG A 72 -0.04 -2.22 -6.44
N GLN A 73 -0.18 -3.51 -6.77
CA GLN A 73 0.01 -4.06 -8.12
C GLN A 73 -1.02 -3.50 -9.13
N GLN A 74 -2.21 -3.13 -8.68
CA GLN A 74 -3.22 -2.47 -9.53
C GLN A 74 -2.92 -0.99 -9.82
N ARG A 75 -2.03 -0.37 -9.04
CA ARG A 75 -1.62 1.02 -9.25
C ARG A 75 -0.43 1.02 -10.19
N SER A 76 -0.44 1.87 -11.22
CA SER A 76 0.75 2.07 -12.05
C SER A 76 1.91 2.51 -11.15
N VAL A 77 2.95 1.68 -11.08
CA VAL A 77 4.18 1.96 -10.33
C VAL A 77 4.71 3.34 -10.73
N SER A 78 5.17 4.13 -9.75
CA SER A 78 5.71 5.45 -10.05
C SER A 78 6.97 5.30 -10.92
N LEU A 79 7.22 6.26 -11.81
CA LEU A 79 8.40 6.21 -12.68
C LEU A 79 9.70 6.11 -11.86
N ALA A 80 9.77 6.77 -10.70
CA ALA A 80 10.93 6.69 -9.81
C ALA A 80 11.11 5.28 -9.22
N THR A 81 10.01 4.62 -8.83
CA THR A 81 10.04 3.25 -8.30
C THR A 81 10.50 2.26 -9.38
N ARG A 82 9.95 2.39 -10.60
CA ARG A 82 10.38 1.55 -11.73
C ARG A 82 11.85 1.73 -12.08
N GLN A 83 12.34 2.97 -12.08
CA GLN A 83 13.76 3.26 -12.32
C GLN A 83 14.66 2.66 -11.24
N LEU A 84 14.24 2.71 -9.99
CA LEU A 84 14.98 2.11 -8.88
C LEU A 84 15.02 0.58 -9.00
N GLU A 85 13.88 -0.05 -9.30
CA GLU A 85 13.76 -1.50 -9.54
C GLU A 85 14.67 -1.94 -10.71
N GLU A 86 14.64 -1.22 -11.83
CA GLU A 86 15.52 -1.48 -12.98
C GLU A 86 17.01 -1.33 -12.63
N GLN A 87 17.38 -0.33 -11.81
CA GLN A 87 18.76 -0.16 -11.34
C GLN A 87 19.22 -1.29 -10.43
N ILE A 88 18.37 -1.74 -9.51
CA ILE A 88 18.66 -2.87 -8.61
C ILE A 88 18.84 -4.16 -9.42
N LYS A 89 17.93 -4.45 -10.36
CA LYS A 89 18.01 -5.62 -11.25
C LYS A 89 19.28 -5.58 -12.12
N ALA A 90 19.60 -4.42 -12.71
CA ALA A 90 20.81 -4.24 -13.50
C ALA A 90 22.09 -4.48 -12.66
N HIS A 91 22.13 -3.99 -11.42
CA HIS A 91 23.25 -4.22 -10.52
C HIS A 91 23.47 -5.71 -10.22
N HIS A 92 22.40 -6.45 -9.93
CA HIS A 92 22.49 -7.90 -9.69
C HIS A 92 22.89 -8.67 -10.96
N LEU A 93 22.39 -8.30 -12.13
CA LEU A 93 22.80 -8.91 -13.41
C LEU A 93 24.29 -8.71 -13.71
N ILE A 94 24.84 -7.53 -13.41
CA ILE A 94 26.27 -7.26 -13.57
C ILE A 94 27.08 -8.17 -12.65
N LYS A 95 26.65 -8.32 -11.38
CA LYS A 95 27.31 -9.20 -10.43
C LYS A 95 27.21 -10.68 -10.80
N LEU A 96 26.06 -11.11 -11.32
CA LEU A 96 25.88 -12.46 -11.85
C LEU A 96 26.85 -12.74 -13.00
N LYS A 97 26.93 -11.84 -14.00
CA LYS A 97 27.88 -12.00 -15.11
C LYS A 97 29.33 -12.07 -14.63
N ARG A 98 29.68 -11.30 -13.60
CA ARG A 98 31.02 -11.35 -13.00
C ARG A 98 31.27 -12.69 -12.30
N ALA A 99 30.31 -13.18 -11.52
CA ALA A 99 30.40 -14.48 -10.87
C ALA A 99 30.50 -15.63 -11.89
N GLU A 100 29.79 -15.53 -13.02
CA GLU A 100 29.92 -16.46 -14.15
C GLU A 100 31.32 -16.44 -14.77
N THR A 101 31.94 -15.26 -14.93
CA THR A 101 33.32 -15.16 -15.42
C THR A 101 34.36 -15.66 -14.43
N GLU A 102 34.06 -15.60 -13.13
CA GLU A 102 34.94 -16.06 -12.05
C GLU A 102 34.66 -17.54 -11.67
N GLU A 103 33.71 -18.20 -12.37
CA GLU A 103 33.22 -19.57 -12.09
C GLU A 103 32.82 -19.80 -10.62
N ASN A 104 32.37 -18.74 -9.92
CA ASN A 104 31.94 -18.83 -8.53
C ASN A 104 30.50 -19.34 -8.44
N THR A 105 30.34 -20.64 -8.23
CA THR A 105 29.03 -21.31 -8.17
C THR A 105 28.10 -20.78 -7.08
N GLU A 106 28.65 -20.36 -5.94
CA GLU A 106 27.88 -19.84 -4.81
C GLU A 106 27.26 -18.47 -5.14
N ASP A 107 28.07 -17.57 -5.69
CA ASP A 107 27.62 -16.24 -6.12
C ASP A 107 26.62 -16.33 -7.29
N ILE A 108 26.82 -17.28 -8.21
CA ILE A 108 25.90 -17.51 -9.32
C ILE A 108 24.51 -17.90 -8.80
N GLU A 109 24.44 -18.84 -7.85
CA GLU A 109 23.18 -19.27 -7.27
C GLU A 109 22.52 -18.14 -6.47
N TYR A 110 23.31 -17.41 -5.68
CA TYR A 110 22.84 -16.28 -4.89
C TYR A 110 22.27 -15.14 -5.74
N TYR A 111 22.96 -14.70 -6.80
CA TYR A 111 22.44 -13.62 -7.64
C TYR A 111 21.25 -14.07 -8.49
N LYS A 112 21.17 -15.36 -8.84
CA LYS A 112 19.98 -15.92 -9.51
C LYS A 112 18.75 -15.91 -8.60
N SER A 113 18.88 -16.30 -7.32
CA SER A 113 17.76 -16.25 -6.39
C SER A 113 17.28 -14.82 -6.14
N LEU A 114 18.20 -13.87 -5.94
CA LEU A 114 17.84 -12.46 -5.77
C LEU A 114 17.10 -11.86 -6.96
N ILE A 115 17.48 -12.22 -8.18
CA ILE A 115 16.77 -11.75 -9.39
C ILE A 115 15.37 -12.38 -9.46
N ALA A 116 15.24 -13.67 -9.15
CA ALA A 116 13.95 -14.35 -9.14
C ALA A 116 13.00 -13.77 -8.08
N ASP A 117 13.52 -13.48 -6.88
CA ASP A 117 12.75 -12.85 -5.80
C ASP A 117 12.28 -11.44 -6.20
N LEU A 118 13.16 -10.65 -6.85
CA LEU A 118 12.79 -9.33 -7.37
C LEU A 118 11.69 -9.41 -8.43
N ASP A 119 11.79 -10.35 -9.36
CA ASP A 119 10.79 -10.54 -10.42
C ASP A 119 9.43 -10.96 -9.84
N ALA A 120 9.43 -11.83 -8.83
CA ALA A 120 8.23 -12.22 -8.09
C ALA A 120 7.62 -11.03 -7.32
N LEU A 121 8.44 -10.18 -6.70
CA LEU A 121 7.99 -8.99 -5.96
C LEU A 121 7.38 -7.93 -6.88
N ILE A 122 7.98 -7.71 -8.07
CA ILE A 122 7.49 -6.78 -9.09
C ILE A 122 6.19 -7.32 -9.72
N GLY A 123 6.00 -8.64 -9.73
CA GLY A 123 4.86 -9.29 -10.38
C GLY A 123 5.07 -9.46 -11.88
N GLU A 124 6.33 -9.55 -12.34
CA GLU A 124 6.67 -10.03 -13.69
C GLU A 124 6.48 -11.56 -13.79
N GLU A 125 5.40 -12.13 -13.24
CA GLU A 125 4.85 -13.33 -13.87
C GLU A 125 4.26 -12.87 -15.20
N GLU A 126 4.73 -13.45 -16.31
CA GLU A 126 4.21 -13.20 -17.66
C GLU A 126 2.67 -13.36 -17.68
N GLN A 127 1.96 -12.28 -17.38
CA GLN A 127 0.61 -12.11 -17.87
C GLN A 127 0.76 -11.87 -19.37
N THR A 128 0.69 -12.97 -20.12
CA THR A 128 0.32 -12.92 -21.53
C THR A 128 -0.87 -11.97 -21.65
N PRO A 129 -0.75 -10.85 -22.40
CA PRO A 129 -1.81 -9.87 -22.44
C PRO A 129 -3.02 -10.53 -23.07
N ALA A 130 -4.06 -10.76 -22.26
CA ALA A 130 -5.33 -11.27 -22.75
C ALA A 130 -5.82 -10.30 -23.85
N PRO A 131 -6.13 -10.78 -25.07
CA PRO A 131 -6.50 -9.89 -26.16
C PRO A 131 -7.87 -9.27 -25.84
N GLY A 132 -7.90 -7.94 -25.75
CA GLY A 132 -9.12 -7.16 -25.96
C GLY A 132 -10.12 -7.15 -24.80
N ARG A 133 -9.83 -6.35 -23.76
CA ARG A 133 -10.90 -5.74 -22.96
C ARG A 133 -10.78 -4.22 -23.05
N ARG A 134 -11.41 -3.65 -24.09
CA ARG A 134 -11.68 -2.21 -24.16
C ARG A 134 -12.62 -1.87 -22.99
N PHE A 135 -12.06 -1.36 -21.89
CA PHE A 135 -12.86 -0.67 -20.89
C PHE A 135 -13.37 0.62 -21.52
N LYS A 136 -14.68 0.74 -21.69
CA LYS A 136 -15.31 2.03 -21.97
C LYS A 136 -15.21 2.85 -20.69
N LEU A 137 -14.20 3.72 -20.61
CA LEU A 137 -14.23 4.83 -19.66
C LEU A 137 -15.37 5.75 -20.07
N ALA A 138 -16.37 5.91 -19.20
CA ALA A 138 -17.32 7.00 -19.34
C ALA A 138 -16.51 8.31 -19.22
N ALA A 139 -16.71 9.23 -20.16
CA ALA A 139 -16.12 10.56 -20.09
C ALA A 139 -16.53 11.21 -18.76
N PRO A 140 -15.62 11.90 -18.05
CA PRO A 140 -15.97 12.58 -16.82
C PRO A 140 -17.03 13.63 -17.15
N GLU A 141 -18.19 13.55 -16.51
CA GLU A 141 -19.13 14.66 -16.54
C GLU A 141 -18.42 15.88 -15.95
N GLU A 142 -18.31 16.91 -16.78
CA GLU A 142 -17.66 18.17 -16.46
C GLU A 142 -18.25 18.75 -15.17
N GLY A 143 -17.34 19.29 -14.36
CA GLY A 143 -17.59 19.80 -13.03
C GLY A 143 -18.86 20.65 -12.90
N THR A 144 -19.72 20.25 -11.96
CA THR A 144 -20.82 21.11 -11.50
C THR A 144 -20.97 21.21 -9.98
N LEU A 145 -20.12 20.55 -9.19
CA LEU A 145 -20.18 20.62 -7.73
C LEU A 145 -19.06 21.43 -7.06
N VAL A 146 -17.87 21.54 -7.66
CA VAL A 146 -16.76 22.31 -7.08
C VAL A 146 -16.95 23.83 -7.28
N ALA A 147 -17.65 24.26 -8.34
CA ALA A 147 -17.86 25.68 -8.64
C ALA A 147 -18.94 26.37 -7.77
N LYS A 148 -19.80 25.62 -7.07
CA LYS A 148 -20.85 26.21 -6.21
C LYS A 148 -20.35 26.55 -4.80
N VAL A 149 -19.31 25.90 -4.30
CA VAL A 149 -18.76 26.20 -2.97
C VAL A 149 -17.91 27.48 -3.01
N LEU A 150 -17.10 27.66 -4.07
CA LEU A 150 -16.22 28.83 -4.21
C LEU A 150 -16.94 30.15 -4.53
N LYS A 151 -18.17 30.12 -5.05
CA LYS A 151 -18.95 31.36 -5.32
C LYS A 151 -19.68 31.91 -4.10
N ASN A 152 -19.86 31.14 -3.03
CA ASN A 152 -20.59 31.58 -1.85
C ASN A 152 -19.71 32.24 -0.77
N GLU A 153 -18.38 32.12 -0.85
CA GLU A 153 -17.46 32.82 0.05
C GLU A 153 -17.00 34.20 -0.45
N LEU A 154 -17.29 34.55 -1.71
CA LEU A 154 -16.97 35.86 -2.30
C LEU A 154 -18.14 36.86 -2.28
N LYS A 155 -19.21 36.60 -1.51
CA LYS A 155 -20.37 37.50 -1.33
C LYS A 155 -20.72 37.77 0.14
N LYS A 156 -19.72 37.85 1.02
CA LYS A 156 -19.84 38.58 2.28
C LYS A 156 -18.81 39.67 2.36
#